data_AF-A0A813KPT4-F1
#
_entry.id   AF-A0A813KPT4-F1
#
_cell.length_a   1.000
_cell.length_b   1.000
_cell.length_c   1.000
_cell.angle_alpha   90.00
_cell.angle_beta   90.00
_cell.angle_gamma   90.00
#
_symmetry.space_group_name_H-M   'P 1'
#
loop_
_entity.id
_entity.type
_entity.pdbx_description
1 polymer ?
#
loop_
_entity_poly.entity_id
_entity_poly.type
_entity_poly.pdbx_seq_one_letter_code
_entity_poly.pdbx_strand_id
1 'polypeptide(L)'
;MFYVARHGFSPQKRLLWLRWQRQVRNGCSKGTDVGRNRVELSTNHCTWPSTPQQNLERRCIRLKVLLDRLRLPAITHFQAFGKDHELPVLADPKQQLRELFDNELSYLAGFFDGDGCVTPAQKLSGCTLSVSQSSHHAEALLLFRQAFGGSITMERPGQGSRKPTIAWRVCGRSARRAAATLSRSSLLKHSQLQIASDWPSCPSKREESAVTLKMMKATPKCSHLSCSWSYVAGFFDAEGYISVPPDQLGIRLGIPQKHPGILHIVHAFLKAEGILAIMYHEHSRHVSRLMVLRVPALRLMLTRMLAAGMHVKRKSAEVALAITPGRHAESRRHLAALAGNQGRYARLDSEGCQRSSAIVRMGQRSCYHASHGRHNVSELLEKQLLELRREHALCNANTRVHRLRADIRSLLQLGASLVM
;
A
#
# COMPACT_ATOMS: atom_id res chain seq x y z
N MET A 1 6.78 23.51 -23.54
CA MET A 1 8.21 23.90 -23.51
C MET A 1 8.91 23.26 -22.29
N PHE A 2 9.08 21.93 -22.30
CA PHE A 2 9.85 21.20 -21.28
C PHE A 2 10.75 20.19 -21.98
N TYR A 3 11.82 20.71 -22.56
CA TYR A 3 12.99 19.97 -23.02
C TYR A 3 14.19 20.67 -22.40
N VAL A 4 14.46 20.39 -21.12
CA VAL A 4 15.72 20.83 -20.48
C VAL A 4 16.28 19.68 -19.64
N ALA A 5 17.50 19.30 -20.04
CA ALA A 5 18.52 18.53 -19.33
C ALA A 5 18.23 17.06 -18.99
N ARG A 6 18.40 16.18 -20.00
CA ARG A 6 18.69 14.75 -19.77
C ARG A 6 20.19 14.43 -19.64
N HIS A 7 21.08 15.39 -19.83
CA HIS A 7 22.52 15.25 -19.63
C HIS A 7 23.01 16.41 -18.76
N GLY A 8 23.59 16.11 -17.58
CA GLY A 8 24.20 17.13 -16.73
C GLY A 8 24.19 16.86 -15.22
N PHE A 9 23.43 15.89 -14.72
CA PHE A 9 23.57 15.46 -13.33
C PHE A 9 24.62 14.37 -13.23
N SER A 10 25.75 14.68 -12.57
CA SER A 10 26.66 13.64 -12.11
C SER A 10 25.90 12.65 -11.22
N PRO A 11 26.27 11.36 -11.20
CA PRO A 11 25.63 10.35 -10.35
C PRO A 11 25.51 10.79 -8.88
N GLN A 12 26.50 11.52 -8.35
CA GLN A 12 26.49 12.10 -7.01
C GLN A 12 25.40 13.16 -6.81
N LYS A 13 25.19 14.07 -7.77
CA LYS A 13 24.12 15.09 -7.68
C LYS A 13 22.72 14.47 -7.79
N ARG A 14 22.58 13.38 -8.56
CA ARG A 14 21.33 12.60 -8.62
C ARG A 14 21.03 11.91 -7.29
N LEU A 15 22.07 11.38 -6.63
CA LEU A 15 21.99 10.81 -5.27
C LEU A 15 21.64 11.87 -4.21
N LEU A 16 22.21 13.07 -4.29
CA LEU A 16 21.87 14.18 -3.40
C LEU A 16 20.43 14.67 -3.61
N TRP A 17 19.96 14.76 -4.85
CA TRP A 17 18.57 15.10 -5.15
C TRP A 17 17.58 14.03 -4.67
N LEU A 18 17.92 12.74 -4.81
CA LEU A 18 17.13 11.63 -4.26
C LEU A 18 17.16 11.59 -2.72
N ARG A 19 18.31 11.89 -2.08
CA ARG A 19 18.41 12.07 -0.63
C ARG A 19 17.59 13.27 -0.15
N TRP A 20 17.58 14.37 -0.90
CA TRP A 20 16.79 15.57 -0.63
C TRP A 20 15.27 15.31 -0.76
N GLN A 21 14.82 14.65 -1.84
CA GLN A 21 13.42 14.22 -1.96
C GLN A 21 13.02 13.29 -0.81
N ARG A 22 13.93 12.42 -0.36
CA ARG A 22 13.74 11.63 0.86
C ARG A 22 13.65 12.50 2.10
N GLN A 23 14.49 13.51 2.29
CA GLN A 23 14.51 14.33 3.51
C GLN A 23 13.27 15.24 3.61
N VAL A 24 12.79 15.79 2.48
CA VAL A 24 11.53 16.55 2.42
C VAL A 24 10.32 15.63 2.65
N ARG A 25 10.31 14.41 2.08
CA ARG A 25 9.24 13.43 2.35
C ARG A 25 9.30 12.84 3.75
N ASN A 26 10.49 12.58 4.28
CA ASN A 26 10.72 11.92 5.57
C ASN A 26 10.67 12.89 6.74
N GLY A 27 10.86 14.20 6.53
CA GLY A 27 10.57 15.24 7.54
C GLY A 27 9.09 15.25 7.97
N CYS A 28 8.18 14.78 7.11
CA CYS A 28 6.77 14.54 7.44
C CYS A 28 6.40 13.06 7.64
N SER A 29 7.28 12.10 7.29
CA SER A 29 6.94 10.66 7.22
C SER A 29 7.85 9.74 8.06
N LYS A 30 8.71 10.26 8.93
CA LYS A 30 9.23 9.49 10.07
C LYS A 30 8.11 9.29 11.10
N GLY A 31 7.04 8.63 10.67
CA GLY A 31 6.30 7.74 11.56
C GLY A 31 7.29 6.64 11.88
N THR A 32 7.97 6.81 12.99
CA THR A 32 8.72 5.77 13.64
C THR A 32 7.82 4.54 13.68
N ASP A 33 8.32 3.43 13.15
CA ASP A 33 7.93 2.11 13.62
C ASP A 33 8.47 2.06 15.07
N VAL A 34 7.79 2.77 15.98
CA VAL A 34 8.01 2.63 17.41
C VAL A 34 7.48 1.23 17.68
N GLY A 35 8.37 0.24 17.64
CA GLY A 35 8.15 -1.00 18.36
C GLY A 35 7.57 -0.61 19.71
N ARG A 36 6.45 -1.26 20.10
CA ARG A 36 5.58 -0.96 21.26
C ARG A 36 6.33 -0.89 22.60
N ASN A 37 7.30 -0.02 22.73
CA ASN A 37 7.84 0.41 23.99
C ASN A 37 6.84 1.43 24.49
N ARG A 38 6.12 1.02 25.54
CA ARG A 38 5.26 1.86 26.37
C ARG A 38 6.09 3.08 26.74
N VAL A 39 5.86 4.20 26.04
CA VAL A 39 6.42 5.49 26.44
C VAL A 39 5.68 5.84 27.73
N GLU A 40 6.24 5.45 28.86
CA GLU A 40 5.87 6.05 30.13
C GLU A 40 6.17 7.53 30.00
N LEU A 41 5.10 8.32 29.85
CA LEU A 41 5.15 9.77 29.87
C LEU A 41 5.46 10.18 31.30
N SER A 42 6.73 10.03 31.71
CA SER A 42 7.29 10.68 32.88
C SER A 42 7.17 12.19 32.66
N THR A 43 6.22 12.79 33.36
CA THR A 43 5.94 14.22 33.37
C THR A 43 6.94 14.94 34.28
N ASN A 44 8.24 14.87 33.96
CA ASN A 44 9.21 15.74 34.62
C ASN A 44 9.16 17.14 33.98
N HIS A 45 8.78 18.11 34.80
CA HIS A 45 8.58 19.52 34.47
C HIS A 45 9.89 20.22 34.09
N CYS A 46 10.28 20.12 32.82
CA CYS A 46 11.27 21.01 32.21
C CYS A 46 10.53 22.04 31.36
N THR A 47 10.29 23.23 31.92
CA THR A 47 9.60 24.37 31.31
C THR A 47 10.53 25.15 30.38
N TRP A 48 11.03 24.52 29.32
CA TRP A 48 11.64 25.27 28.23
C TRP A 48 10.54 25.93 27.38
N PRO A 49 10.69 27.21 26.97
CA PRO A 49 9.75 27.85 26.07
C PRO A 49 9.71 27.05 24.76
N SER A 50 8.58 26.43 24.50
CA SER A 50 8.37 25.59 23.32
C SER A 50 7.91 26.45 22.16
N THR A 51 8.50 26.24 20.98
CA THR A 51 8.08 26.97 19.78
C THR A 51 6.64 26.62 19.41
N PRO A 52 5.88 27.50 18.73
CA PRO A 52 4.51 27.20 18.29
C PRO A 52 4.42 25.89 17.48
N GLN A 53 5.44 25.60 16.66
CA GLN A 53 5.55 24.35 15.91
C GLN A 53 5.66 23.13 16.85
N GLN A 54 6.54 23.17 17.85
CA GLN A 54 6.70 22.07 18.82
C GLN A 54 5.40 21.80 19.58
N ASN A 55 4.63 22.84 19.91
CA ASN A 55 3.34 22.70 20.57
C ASN A 55 2.30 22.00 19.68
N LEU A 56 2.23 22.34 18.40
CA LEU A 56 1.37 21.65 17.44
C LEU A 56 1.82 20.19 17.21
N GLU A 57 3.12 19.92 17.18
CA GLU A 57 3.65 18.56 17.04
C GLU A 57 3.30 17.68 18.26
N ARG A 58 3.53 18.18 19.49
CA ARG A 58 3.10 17.50 20.73
C ARG A 58 1.59 17.23 20.73
N ARG A 59 0.80 18.19 20.25
CA ARG A 59 -0.66 18.02 20.11
C ARG A 59 -1.01 16.93 19.09
N CYS A 60 -0.33 16.90 17.93
CA CYS A 60 -0.53 15.85 16.93
C CYS A 60 -0.23 14.47 17.50
N ILE A 61 0.86 14.33 18.27
CA ILE A 61 1.24 13.07 18.92
C ILE A 61 0.14 12.61 19.88
N ARG A 62 -0.31 13.49 20.79
CA ARG A 62 -1.39 13.17 21.74
C ARG A 62 -2.69 12.76 21.04
N LEU A 63 -3.08 13.48 19.99
CA LEU A 63 -4.27 13.15 19.20
C LEU A 63 -4.10 11.83 18.44
N LYS A 64 -2.89 11.54 17.95
CA LYS A 64 -2.61 10.26 17.27
C LYS A 64 -2.70 9.09 18.24
N VAL A 65 -2.15 9.23 19.44
CA VAL A 65 -2.30 8.24 20.52
C VAL A 65 -3.77 8.02 20.88
N LEU A 66 -4.54 9.11 21.05
CA LEU A 66 -5.98 9.03 21.31
C LEU A 66 -6.71 8.29 20.18
N LEU A 67 -6.46 8.68 18.93
CA LEU A 67 -7.03 8.03 17.76
C LEU A 67 -6.72 6.53 17.74
N ASP A 68 -5.47 6.14 17.98
CA ASP A 68 -5.05 4.74 17.93
C ASP A 68 -5.62 3.89 19.09
N ARG A 69 -6.18 4.51 20.14
CA ARG A 69 -6.90 3.81 21.23
C ARG A 69 -8.40 3.62 20.97
N LEU A 70 -8.96 4.28 19.96
CA LEU A 70 -10.37 4.12 19.62
C LEU A 70 -10.60 2.79 18.92
N ARG A 71 -11.48 1.96 19.46
CA ARG A 71 -11.92 0.71 18.84
C ARG A 71 -13.24 0.97 18.13
N LEU A 72 -13.30 0.61 16.85
CA LEU A 72 -14.53 0.70 16.06
C LEU A 72 -15.49 -0.42 16.49
N PRO A 73 -16.82 -0.21 16.39
CA PRO A 73 -17.78 -1.29 16.55
C PRO A 73 -17.46 -2.48 15.65
N ALA A 74 -17.81 -3.68 16.11
CA ALA A 74 -17.68 -4.87 15.28
C ALA A 74 -18.57 -4.70 14.04
N ILE A 75 -17.99 -4.93 12.86
CA ILE A 75 -18.77 -4.92 11.63
C ILE A 75 -19.57 -6.22 11.54
N THR A 76 -20.85 -6.11 11.22
CA THR A 76 -21.74 -7.23 10.95
C THR A 76 -22.01 -7.40 9.45
N HIS A 77 -21.72 -6.37 8.66
CA HIS A 77 -21.95 -6.36 7.21
C HIS A 77 -20.77 -5.74 6.45
N PHE A 78 -20.65 -6.07 5.17
CA PHE A 78 -19.77 -5.39 4.24
C PHE A 78 -20.40 -5.29 2.85
N GLN A 79 -20.00 -4.30 2.07
CA GLN A 79 -20.46 -4.12 0.70
C GLN A 79 -19.41 -4.64 -0.29
N ALA A 80 -19.84 -5.39 -1.29
CA ALA A 80 -19.00 -5.81 -2.42
C ALA A 80 -19.86 -6.00 -3.67
N PHE A 81 -19.34 -5.62 -4.85
CA PHE A 81 -20.09 -5.65 -6.11
C PHE A 81 -21.47 -4.96 -6.04
N GLY A 82 -21.57 -3.89 -5.24
CA GLY A 82 -22.82 -3.14 -5.04
C GLY A 82 -23.88 -3.86 -4.18
N LYS A 83 -23.54 -4.98 -3.55
CA LYS A 83 -24.43 -5.74 -2.66
C LYS A 83 -23.90 -5.78 -1.24
N ASP A 84 -24.81 -5.75 -0.27
CA ASP A 84 -24.48 -5.93 1.14
C ASP A 84 -24.47 -7.41 1.52
N HIS A 85 -23.51 -7.80 2.34
CA HIS A 85 -23.28 -9.16 2.79
C HIS A 85 -23.14 -9.19 4.31
N GLU A 86 -23.92 -10.04 4.97
CA GLU A 86 -23.83 -10.27 6.42
C GLU A 86 -22.67 -11.24 6.77
N LEU A 87 -21.99 -10.97 7.87
CA LEU A 87 -20.91 -11.80 8.40
C LEU A 87 -21.43 -12.79 9.47
N PRO A 88 -21.00 -14.07 9.44
CA PRO A 88 -20.07 -14.67 8.48
C PRO A 88 -20.74 -15.05 7.15
N VAL A 89 -20.02 -14.86 6.03
CA VAL A 89 -20.48 -15.36 4.72
C VAL A 89 -19.95 -16.78 4.53
N LEU A 90 -20.79 -17.78 4.78
CA LEU A 90 -20.45 -19.18 4.58
C LEU A 90 -20.62 -19.59 3.12
N ALA A 91 -19.81 -20.51 2.60
CA ALA A 91 -20.07 -21.15 1.31
C ALA A 91 -21.40 -21.91 1.37
N ASP A 92 -22.21 -21.77 0.33
CA ASP A 92 -23.44 -22.55 0.20
C ASP A 92 -23.06 -24.00 -0.15
N PRO A 93 -23.46 -25.01 0.65
CA PRO A 93 -23.16 -26.42 0.37
C PRO A 93 -23.72 -26.91 -0.97
N LYS A 94 -24.81 -26.28 -1.44
CA LYS A 94 -25.46 -26.62 -2.72
C LYS A 94 -24.84 -25.86 -3.89
N GLN A 95 -24.08 -24.79 -3.63
CA GLN A 95 -23.42 -24.03 -4.67
C GLN A 95 -22.32 -24.89 -5.29
N GLN A 96 -22.56 -25.35 -6.52
CA GLN A 96 -21.52 -25.98 -7.31
C GLN A 96 -20.35 -25.00 -7.48
N LEU A 97 -19.13 -25.52 -7.29
CA LEU A 97 -17.93 -24.72 -7.52
C LEU A 97 -17.96 -24.25 -8.97
N ARG A 98 -17.87 -22.94 -9.16
CA ARG A 98 -17.86 -22.33 -10.48
C ARG A 98 -16.62 -22.81 -11.23
N GLU A 99 -16.80 -23.24 -12.47
CA GLU A 99 -15.68 -23.48 -13.37
C GLU A 99 -14.95 -22.16 -13.62
N LEU A 100 -13.65 -22.12 -13.34
CA LEU A 100 -12.82 -20.93 -13.49
C LEU A 100 -12.23 -20.90 -14.89
N PHE A 101 -12.43 -19.79 -15.59
CA PHE A 101 -11.65 -19.51 -16.78
C PHE A 101 -10.19 -19.23 -16.42
N ASP A 102 -9.26 -19.54 -17.32
CA ASP A 102 -7.82 -19.36 -17.09
C ASP A 102 -7.45 -17.94 -16.66
N ASN A 103 -8.12 -16.92 -17.22
CA ASN A 103 -7.90 -15.52 -16.85
C ASN A 103 -8.33 -15.22 -15.40
N GLU A 104 -9.46 -15.78 -14.94
CA GLU A 104 -9.93 -15.60 -13.57
C GLU A 104 -9.02 -16.32 -12.59
N LEU A 105 -8.59 -17.54 -12.92
CA LEU A 105 -7.62 -18.28 -12.11
C LEU A 105 -6.29 -17.53 -12.02
N SER A 106 -5.81 -16.99 -13.14
CA SER A 106 -4.58 -16.20 -13.20
C SER A 106 -4.67 -14.94 -12.34
N TYR A 107 -5.80 -14.23 -12.38
CA TYR A 107 -6.09 -13.10 -11.48
C TYR A 107 -6.06 -13.53 -10.00
N LEU A 108 -6.78 -14.59 -9.63
CA LEU A 108 -6.84 -15.07 -8.25
C LEU A 108 -5.47 -15.54 -7.75
N ALA A 109 -4.67 -16.18 -8.59
CA ALA A 109 -3.31 -16.56 -8.27
C ALA A 109 -2.41 -15.34 -8.05
N GLY A 110 -2.47 -14.32 -8.91
CA GLY A 110 -1.76 -13.06 -8.72
C GLY A 110 -2.16 -12.37 -7.41
N PHE A 111 -3.45 -12.30 -7.11
CA PHE A 111 -3.93 -11.72 -5.86
C PHE A 111 -3.44 -12.52 -4.64
N PHE A 112 -3.51 -13.86 -4.71
CA PHE A 112 -3.03 -14.74 -3.65
C PHE A 112 -1.52 -14.62 -3.44
N ASP A 113 -0.73 -14.42 -4.49
CA ASP A 113 0.71 -14.21 -4.38
C ASP A 113 1.07 -12.91 -3.67
N GLY A 114 0.24 -11.87 -3.76
CA GLY A 114 0.33 -10.69 -2.92
C GLY A 114 -0.15 -10.98 -1.49
N ASP A 115 -1.46 -11.02 -1.29
CA ASP A 115 -2.09 -10.98 0.03
C ASP A 115 -2.52 -12.34 0.61
N GLY A 116 -2.37 -13.42 -0.16
CA GLY A 116 -2.70 -14.78 0.29
C GLY A 116 -1.70 -15.35 1.29
N CYS A 117 -2.12 -16.33 2.07
CA CYS A 117 -1.27 -17.03 3.02
C CYS A 117 -1.61 -18.52 3.06
N VAL A 118 -0.58 -19.36 3.10
CA VAL A 118 -0.67 -20.79 3.40
C VAL A 118 -0.17 -20.99 4.83
N THR A 119 -1.00 -21.55 5.71
CA THR A 119 -0.63 -21.76 7.13
C THR A 119 -0.98 -23.18 7.57
N PRO A 120 -0.09 -23.89 8.28
CA PRO A 120 -0.45 -25.15 8.94
C PRO A 120 -1.57 -24.91 9.96
N ALA A 121 -2.60 -25.75 9.98
CA ALA A 121 -3.65 -25.63 10.97
C ALA A 121 -3.17 -26.23 12.31
N GLN A 122 -3.05 -25.42 13.36
CA GLN A 122 -2.51 -25.86 14.65
C GLN A 122 -3.34 -26.95 15.33
N LYS A 123 -4.67 -26.95 15.13
CA LYS A 123 -5.62 -27.86 15.79
C LYS A 123 -6.27 -28.86 14.84
N LEU A 124 -5.98 -28.79 13.54
CA LEU A 124 -6.62 -29.63 12.53
C LEU A 124 -5.56 -30.44 11.78
N SER A 125 -5.95 -31.59 11.22
CA SER A 125 -5.07 -32.45 10.42
C SER A 125 -4.74 -31.90 9.02
N GLY A 126 -4.64 -30.57 8.86
CA GLY A 126 -4.61 -29.92 7.54
C GLY A 126 -3.82 -28.61 7.46
N CYS A 127 -3.95 -27.97 6.32
CA CYS A 127 -3.52 -26.61 6.06
C CYS A 127 -4.74 -25.68 5.92
N THR A 128 -4.51 -24.38 6.11
CA THR A 128 -5.48 -23.31 5.88
C THR A 128 -4.92 -22.38 4.82
N LEU A 129 -5.73 -22.08 3.81
CA LEU A 129 -5.49 -20.98 2.89
C LEU A 129 -6.33 -19.79 3.34
N SER A 130 -5.75 -18.60 3.30
CA SER A 130 -6.46 -17.38 3.68
C SER A 130 -6.05 -16.19 2.85
N VAL A 131 -6.99 -15.28 2.62
CA VAL A 131 -6.75 -13.96 2.04
C VAL A 131 -7.46 -12.95 2.92
N SER A 132 -6.75 -11.92 3.36
CA SER A 132 -7.30 -10.88 4.24
C SER A 132 -7.38 -9.55 3.49
N GLN A 133 -8.48 -8.83 3.65
CA GLN A 133 -8.69 -7.51 3.05
C GLN A 133 -9.38 -6.56 4.02
N SER A 134 -9.26 -5.26 3.75
CA SER A 134 -10.16 -4.30 4.37
C SER A 134 -11.60 -4.59 3.95
N SER A 135 -12.56 -4.44 4.86
CA SER A 135 -13.99 -4.63 4.55
C SER A 135 -14.53 -3.75 3.41
N HIS A 136 -13.84 -2.66 3.07
CA HIS A 136 -14.19 -1.78 1.95
C HIS A 136 -13.70 -2.28 0.58
N HIS A 137 -12.92 -3.37 0.55
CA HIS A 137 -12.29 -3.93 -0.65
C HIS A 137 -12.49 -5.46 -0.67
N ALA A 138 -13.70 -5.89 -0.34
CA ALA A 138 -14.05 -7.28 -0.11
C ALA A 138 -14.35 -8.07 -1.39
N GLU A 139 -14.36 -7.41 -2.56
CA GLU A 139 -14.70 -8.02 -3.85
C GLU A 139 -13.85 -9.26 -4.13
N ALA A 140 -12.53 -9.17 -3.93
CA ALA A 140 -11.63 -10.30 -4.15
C ALA A 140 -11.99 -11.49 -3.24
N LEU A 141 -12.40 -11.26 -2.00
CA LEU A 141 -12.75 -12.34 -1.06
C LEU A 141 -13.97 -13.12 -1.51
N LEU A 142 -14.96 -12.44 -2.09
CA LEU A 142 -16.12 -13.10 -2.69
C LEU A 142 -15.75 -13.94 -3.90
N LEU A 143 -14.80 -13.48 -4.73
CA LEU A 143 -14.28 -14.27 -5.85
C LEU A 143 -13.60 -15.54 -5.33
N PHE A 144 -12.74 -15.45 -4.30
CA PHE A 144 -12.16 -16.64 -3.66
C PHE A 144 -13.22 -17.58 -3.09
N ARG A 145 -14.25 -17.05 -2.41
CA ARG A 145 -15.36 -17.86 -1.87
C ARG A 145 -16.11 -18.59 -2.98
N GLN A 146 -16.44 -17.91 -4.07
CA GLN A 146 -17.17 -18.51 -5.20
C GLN A 146 -16.33 -19.56 -5.93
N ALA A 147 -15.04 -19.32 -6.07
CA ALA A 147 -14.08 -20.20 -6.74
C ALA A 147 -13.76 -21.47 -5.93
N PHE A 148 -13.61 -21.34 -4.62
CA PHE A 148 -12.97 -22.36 -3.79
C PHE A 148 -13.78 -22.77 -2.55
N GLY A 149 -14.96 -22.19 -2.34
CA GLY A 149 -15.76 -22.36 -1.14
C GLY A 149 -15.15 -21.66 0.08
N GLY A 150 -15.32 -22.24 1.27
CA GLY A 150 -14.80 -21.66 2.52
C GLY A 150 -15.74 -20.64 3.15
N SER A 151 -15.20 -19.73 3.96
CA SER A 151 -15.99 -18.70 4.64
C SER A 151 -15.27 -17.36 4.66
N ILE A 152 -16.05 -16.28 4.72
CA ILE A 152 -15.56 -14.94 4.98
C ILE A 152 -16.00 -14.53 6.38
N THR A 153 -15.04 -14.26 7.25
CA THR A 153 -15.30 -13.87 8.65
C THR A 153 -14.56 -12.59 8.98
N MET A 154 -14.98 -11.91 10.06
CA MET A 154 -14.15 -10.87 10.68
C MET A 154 -12.80 -11.47 11.10
N GLU A 155 -11.71 -10.82 10.73
CA GLU A 155 -10.36 -11.18 11.17
C GLU A 155 -9.87 -10.24 12.27
N ARG A 156 -10.00 -8.94 12.05
CA ARG A 156 -9.56 -7.92 13.00
C ARG A 156 -10.60 -6.79 13.05
N PRO A 157 -11.04 -6.38 14.25
CA PRO A 157 -11.88 -5.20 14.38
C PRO A 157 -11.12 -3.95 13.93
N GLY A 158 -11.86 -2.91 13.59
CA GLY A 158 -11.27 -1.62 13.28
C GLY A 158 -10.70 -0.94 14.53
N GLN A 159 -9.61 -0.19 14.37
CA GLN A 159 -8.97 0.54 15.46
C GLN A 159 -8.32 1.83 14.95
N GLY A 160 -8.79 2.97 15.47
CA GLY A 160 -8.36 4.31 15.07
C GLY A 160 -8.46 4.50 13.56
N SER A 161 -7.32 4.80 12.94
CA SER A 161 -7.24 4.93 11.47
C SER A 161 -7.24 3.60 10.70
N ARG A 162 -7.11 2.45 11.38
CA ARG A 162 -7.10 1.12 10.77
C ARG A 162 -8.53 0.66 10.57
N LYS A 163 -8.88 0.43 9.30
CA LYS A 163 -10.17 -0.13 8.91
C LYS A 163 -10.28 -1.58 9.40
N PRO A 164 -11.50 -2.09 9.70
CA PRO A 164 -11.70 -3.50 10.01
C PRO A 164 -11.24 -4.37 8.83
N THR A 165 -10.71 -5.54 9.17
CA THR A 165 -10.21 -6.54 8.24
C THR A 165 -11.09 -7.77 8.34
N ILE A 166 -11.53 -8.26 7.19
CA ILE A 166 -12.21 -9.53 7.03
C ILE A 166 -11.30 -10.47 6.23
N ALA A 167 -11.51 -11.77 6.36
CA ALA A 167 -10.69 -12.76 5.69
C ALA A 167 -11.53 -13.87 5.10
N TRP A 168 -11.24 -14.21 3.85
CA TRP A 168 -11.62 -15.50 3.28
C TRP A 168 -10.69 -16.58 3.84
N ARG A 169 -11.25 -17.70 4.27
CA ARG A 169 -10.50 -18.87 4.74
C ARG A 169 -11.10 -20.16 4.21
N VAL A 170 -10.24 -21.11 3.87
CA VAL A 170 -10.62 -22.47 3.51
C VAL A 170 -9.68 -23.47 4.18
N CYS A 171 -10.22 -24.60 4.63
CA CYS A 171 -9.52 -25.62 5.40
C CYS A 171 -9.75 -27.02 4.79
N GLY A 172 -8.97 -28.01 5.24
CA GLY A 172 -9.22 -29.43 4.95
C GLY A 172 -9.17 -29.77 3.45
N ARG A 173 -10.11 -30.61 2.97
CA ARG A 173 -10.14 -31.05 1.58
C ARG A 173 -10.33 -29.90 0.58
N SER A 174 -11.14 -28.89 0.94
CA SER A 174 -11.34 -27.71 0.11
C SER A 174 -10.06 -26.87 0.01
N ALA A 175 -9.27 -26.76 1.07
CA ALA A 175 -7.98 -26.08 1.04
C ALA A 175 -6.99 -26.78 0.09
N ARG A 176 -6.91 -28.11 0.13
CA ARG A 176 -6.05 -28.90 -0.77
C ARG A 176 -6.43 -28.68 -2.23
N ARG A 177 -7.73 -28.74 -2.56
CA ARG A 177 -8.24 -28.48 -3.91
C ARG A 177 -7.93 -27.06 -4.36
N ALA A 178 -8.22 -26.07 -3.52
CA ALA A 178 -7.91 -24.66 -3.82
C ALA A 178 -6.40 -24.45 -4.07
N ALA A 179 -5.56 -25.09 -3.26
CA ALA A 179 -4.12 -25.02 -3.41
C ALA A 179 -3.62 -25.67 -4.72
N ALA A 180 -4.16 -26.84 -5.07
CA ALA A 180 -3.86 -27.51 -6.34
C ALA A 180 -4.28 -26.67 -7.55
N THR A 181 -5.43 -25.99 -7.48
CA THR A 181 -5.89 -25.11 -8.56
C THR A 181 -5.06 -23.84 -8.66
N LEU A 182 -4.82 -23.14 -7.53
CA LEU A 182 -4.04 -21.89 -7.50
C LEU A 182 -2.58 -22.09 -7.89
N SER A 183 -1.97 -23.24 -7.55
CA SER A 183 -0.57 -23.51 -7.87
C SER A 183 -0.29 -23.50 -9.37
N ARG A 184 -1.27 -23.83 -10.21
CA ARG A 184 -1.17 -23.83 -11.68
C ARG A 184 -0.83 -22.46 -12.29
N SER A 185 -1.16 -21.37 -11.58
CA SER A 185 -0.95 -20.00 -12.07
C SER A 185 -0.22 -19.08 -11.09
N SER A 186 0.13 -19.58 -9.90
CA SER A 186 0.93 -18.86 -8.91
C SER A 186 2.40 -18.79 -9.34
N LEU A 187 2.97 -17.60 -9.29
CA LEU A 187 4.38 -17.35 -9.60
C LEU A 187 5.23 -17.34 -8.33
N LEU A 188 4.74 -16.77 -7.22
CA LEU A 188 5.53 -16.57 -6.00
C LEU A 188 5.30 -17.66 -4.95
N LYS A 189 4.04 -18.10 -4.75
CA LYS A 189 3.67 -19.06 -3.71
C LYS A 189 3.42 -20.47 -4.26
N HIS A 190 3.86 -20.76 -5.48
CA HIS A 190 3.70 -22.04 -6.16
C HIS A 190 4.09 -23.25 -5.29
N SER A 191 5.33 -23.30 -4.78
CA SER A 191 5.79 -24.41 -3.96
C SER A 191 5.07 -24.51 -2.61
N GLN A 192 4.65 -23.38 -2.04
CA GLN A 192 3.86 -23.37 -0.80
C GLN A 192 2.47 -23.98 -1.03
N LEU A 193 1.87 -23.68 -2.19
CA LEU A 193 0.58 -24.23 -2.61
C LEU A 193 0.69 -25.73 -2.97
N GLN A 194 1.79 -26.19 -3.55
CA GLN A 194 2.03 -27.62 -3.78
C GLN A 194 2.12 -28.40 -2.45
N ILE A 195 2.87 -27.89 -1.47
CA ILE A 195 2.88 -28.52 -0.13
C ILE A 195 1.47 -28.56 0.47
N ALA A 196 0.67 -27.50 0.27
CA ALA A 196 -0.69 -27.45 0.76
C ALA A 196 -1.66 -28.38 0.00
N SER A 197 -1.48 -28.60 -1.30
CA SER A 197 -2.28 -29.58 -2.06
C SER A 197 -2.00 -31.00 -1.58
N ASP A 198 -0.72 -31.29 -1.36
CA ASP A 198 -0.23 -32.63 -1.04
C ASP A 198 -0.08 -32.83 0.48
N TRP A 199 -0.82 -32.04 1.27
CA TRP A 199 -0.66 -31.99 2.72
C TRP A 199 -0.77 -33.40 3.34
N PRO A 200 0.23 -33.85 4.11
CA PRO A 200 0.26 -35.24 4.55
C PRO A 200 -0.80 -35.54 5.62
N SER A 201 -1.27 -36.79 5.66
CA SER A 201 -2.18 -37.28 6.70
C SER A 201 -1.42 -37.63 8.00
N CYS A 202 -0.19 -38.14 7.88
CA CYS A 202 0.65 -38.57 9.00
C CYS A 202 1.18 -37.37 9.82
N PRO A 203 1.14 -37.39 11.18
CA PRO A 203 1.61 -36.29 12.02
C PRO A 203 3.07 -35.86 11.80
N SER A 204 4.02 -36.79 11.73
CA SER A 204 5.45 -36.46 11.56
C SER A 204 5.72 -35.71 10.25
N LYS A 205 5.18 -36.22 9.14
CA LYS A 205 5.26 -35.55 7.83
C LYS A 205 4.58 -34.18 7.82
N ARG A 206 3.54 -33.96 8.63
CA ARG A 206 2.89 -32.64 8.76
C ARG A 206 3.81 -31.62 9.44
N GLU A 207 4.55 -32.06 10.45
CA GLU A 207 5.56 -31.23 11.12
C GLU A 207 6.68 -30.85 10.16
N GLU A 208 7.22 -31.81 9.41
CA GLU A 208 8.20 -31.56 8.35
C GLU A 208 7.67 -30.54 7.33
N SER A 209 6.46 -30.75 6.81
CA SER A 209 5.82 -29.84 5.86
C SER A 209 5.62 -28.43 6.43
N ALA A 210 5.29 -28.31 7.72
CA ALA A 210 5.15 -27.03 8.40
C ALA A 210 6.49 -26.29 8.53
N VAL A 211 7.58 -27.01 8.85
CA VAL A 211 8.94 -26.48 8.87
C VAL A 211 9.34 -26.02 7.46
N THR A 212 9.12 -26.84 6.44
CA THR A 212 9.40 -26.49 5.04
C THR A 212 8.64 -25.24 4.60
N LEU A 213 7.33 -25.14 4.91
CA LEU A 213 6.55 -23.93 4.61
C LEU A 213 7.12 -22.69 5.30
N LYS A 214 7.55 -22.81 6.56
CA LYS A 214 8.17 -21.70 7.30
C LYS A 214 9.47 -21.25 6.63
N MET A 215 10.32 -22.18 6.20
CA MET A 215 11.55 -21.86 5.45
C MET A 215 11.25 -21.20 4.12
N MET A 216 10.29 -21.71 3.35
CA MET A 216 9.89 -21.14 2.05
C MET A 216 9.33 -19.72 2.13
N LYS A 217 8.74 -19.32 3.26
CA LYS A 217 8.31 -17.93 3.48
C LYS A 217 9.48 -16.97 3.65
N ALA A 218 10.62 -17.44 4.17
CA ALA A 218 11.82 -16.62 4.30
C ALA A 218 12.53 -16.46 2.96
N THR A 219 12.58 -17.52 2.15
CA THR A 219 13.29 -17.58 0.87
C THR A 219 12.39 -18.12 -0.26
N PRO A 220 11.35 -17.37 -0.68
CA PRO A 220 10.44 -17.85 -1.69
C PRO A 220 11.14 -17.97 -3.05
N LYS A 221 10.93 -19.12 -3.69
CA LYS A 221 11.37 -19.38 -5.07
C LYS A 221 10.20 -19.08 -6.00
N CYS A 222 10.47 -18.27 -7.03
CA CYS A 222 9.46 -18.02 -8.05
C CYS A 222 9.41 -19.20 -9.03
N SER A 223 8.24 -19.51 -9.56
CA SER A 223 8.07 -20.52 -10.61
C SER A 223 8.49 -19.98 -11.98
N HIS A 224 8.69 -20.89 -12.93
CA HIS A 224 9.03 -20.56 -14.33
C HIS A 224 7.80 -20.32 -15.21
N LEU A 225 6.61 -20.21 -14.62
CA LEU A 225 5.38 -20.00 -15.36
C LEU A 225 5.38 -18.61 -16.04
N SER A 226 4.70 -18.50 -17.17
CA SER A 226 4.55 -17.23 -17.88
C SER A 226 3.64 -16.27 -17.12
N CYS A 227 4.06 -15.01 -17.02
CA CYS A 227 3.23 -13.94 -16.49
C CYS A 227 2.17 -13.50 -17.51
N SER A 228 1.01 -13.06 -17.03
CA SER A 228 -0.11 -12.59 -17.86
C SER A 228 -0.67 -11.27 -17.33
N TRP A 229 -1.47 -10.57 -18.14
CA TRP A 229 -2.15 -9.35 -17.69
C TRP A 229 -3.14 -9.60 -16.55
N SER A 230 -3.84 -10.74 -16.54
CA SER A 230 -4.76 -11.09 -15.45
C SER A 230 -4.00 -11.35 -14.14
N TYR A 231 -2.86 -12.05 -14.20
CA TYR A 231 -1.97 -12.20 -13.05
C TYR A 231 -1.50 -10.85 -12.52
N VAL A 232 -1.00 -9.97 -13.41
CA VAL A 232 -0.53 -8.63 -13.03
C VAL A 232 -1.66 -7.80 -12.41
N ALA A 233 -2.88 -7.88 -12.93
CA ALA A 233 -4.04 -7.19 -12.36
C ALA A 233 -4.33 -7.66 -10.93
N GLY A 234 -4.38 -8.98 -10.69
CA GLY A 234 -4.58 -9.54 -9.35
C GLY A 234 -3.47 -9.20 -8.38
N PHE A 235 -2.20 -9.33 -8.81
CA PHE A 235 -1.04 -9.00 -7.99
C PHE A 235 -0.97 -7.50 -7.68
N PHE A 236 -1.32 -6.64 -8.63
CA PHE A 236 -1.41 -5.19 -8.41
C PHE A 236 -2.58 -4.81 -7.50
N ASP A 237 -3.70 -5.52 -7.58
CA ASP A 237 -4.83 -5.32 -6.68
C ASP A 237 -4.50 -5.71 -5.22
N ALA A 238 -3.58 -6.63 -5.00
CA ALA A 238 -3.04 -6.91 -3.67
C ALA A 238 -1.96 -5.88 -3.26
N GLU A 239 -0.83 -5.83 -3.98
CA GLU A 239 0.39 -5.13 -3.54
C GLU A 239 0.55 -3.73 -4.12
N GLY A 240 -0.07 -3.46 -5.27
CA GLY A 240 0.15 -2.26 -6.05
C GLY A 240 -0.38 -0.97 -5.40
N TYR A 241 0.05 0.18 -5.93
CA TYR A 241 -0.55 1.46 -5.61
C TYR A 241 -0.55 2.42 -6.79
N ILE A 242 -1.55 3.29 -6.80
CA ILE A 242 -1.69 4.42 -7.73
C ILE A 242 -1.52 5.70 -6.91
N SER A 243 -0.63 6.60 -7.33
CA SER A 243 -0.40 7.85 -6.61
C SER A 243 -0.23 9.03 -7.55
N VAL A 244 -0.71 10.19 -7.10
CA VAL A 244 -0.55 11.48 -7.77
C VAL A 244 0.30 12.37 -6.86
N PRO A 245 1.57 12.63 -7.22
CA PRO A 245 2.44 13.49 -6.42
C PRO A 245 1.87 14.91 -6.30
N PRO A 246 2.07 15.59 -5.16
CA PRO A 246 1.60 16.96 -4.98
C PRO A 246 2.32 17.97 -5.89
N ASP A 247 3.56 17.67 -6.26
CA ASP A 247 4.52 18.58 -6.88
C ASP A 247 4.74 18.31 -8.38
N GLN A 248 4.08 17.31 -8.95
CA GLN A 248 4.29 16.89 -10.32
C GLN A 248 2.97 16.57 -11.00
N LEU A 249 2.73 17.20 -12.16
CA LEU A 249 1.63 16.85 -13.05
C LEU A 249 1.87 15.46 -13.63
N GLY A 250 1.44 14.42 -12.90
CA GLY A 250 1.67 13.05 -13.30
C GLY A 250 1.10 12.03 -12.33
N ILE A 251 1.18 10.78 -12.76
CA ILE A 251 0.69 9.62 -12.01
C ILE A 251 1.88 8.67 -11.86
N ARG A 252 1.93 7.95 -10.75
CA ARG A 252 2.91 6.89 -10.52
C ARG A 252 2.17 5.61 -10.14
N LEU A 253 2.54 4.53 -10.82
CA LEU A 253 2.23 3.17 -10.37
C LEU A 253 3.45 2.61 -9.67
N GLY A 254 3.23 1.87 -8.59
CA GLY A 254 4.29 1.12 -7.95
C GLY A 254 3.81 -0.20 -7.40
N ILE A 255 4.71 -1.18 -7.37
CA ILE A 255 4.52 -2.47 -6.71
C ILE A 255 5.70 -2.66 -5.75
N PRO A 256 5.52 -2.42 -4.44
CA PRO A 256 6.49 -2.78 -3.42
C PRO A 256 6.48 -4.30 -3.20
N GLN A 257 7.64 -4.91 -2.96
CA GLN A 257 7.74 -6.31 -2.58
C GLN A 257 9.03 -6.59 -1.80
N LYS A 258 8.95 -7.42 -0.76
CA LYS A 258 10.11 -7.87 0.03
C LYS A 258 10.99 -8.83 -0.78
N HIS A 259 10.37 -9.64 -1.62
CA HIS A 259 11.04 -10.64 -2.44
C HIS A 259 11.19 -10.14 -3.88
N PRO A 260 12.38 -9.67 -4.29
CA PRO A 260 12.55 -9.03 -5.60
C PRO A 260 12.32 -9.98 -6.79
N GLY A 261 12.42 -11.30 -6.60
CA GLY A 261 12.26 -12.29 -7.68
C GLY A 261 10.98 -12.10 -8.49
N ILE A 262 9.83 -11.90 -7.84
CA ILE A 262 8.57 -11.69 -8.56
C ILE A 262 8.55 -10.34 -9.29
N LEU A 263 9.21 -9.30 -8.77
CA LEU A 263 9.30 -8.02 -9.45
C LEU A 263 10.13 -8.12 -10.72
N HIS A 264 11.16 -8.99 -10.76
CA HIS A 264 11.91 -9.25 -11.99
C HIS A 264 11.05 -9.93 -13.06
N ILE A 265 10.20 -10.88 -12.68
CA ILE A 265 9.27 -11.54 -13.62
C ILE A 265 8.26 -10.53 -14.17
N VAL A 266 7.63 -9.75 -13.29
CA VAL A 266 6.69 -8.69 -13.71
C VAL A 266 7.40 -7.62 -14.57
N HIS A 267 8.64 -7.25 -14.23
CA HIS A 267 9.44 -6.30 -15.00
C HIS A 267 9.74 -6.81 -16.42
N ALA A 268 10.16 -8.08 -16.54
CA ALA A 268 10.41 -8.72 -17.82
C ALA A 268 9.14 -8.77 -18.69
N PHE A 269 8.00 -9.14 -18.09
CA PHE A 269 6.70 -9.13 -18.75
C PHE A 269 6.32 -7.72 -19.24
N LEU A 270 6.38 -6.71 -18.38
CA LEU A 270 6.07 -5.33 -18.76
C LEU A 270 6.99 -4.82 -19.88
N LYS A 271 8.28 -5.19 -19.85
CA LYS A 271 9.23 -4.83 -20.90
C LYS A 271 8.83 -5.46 -22.25
N ALA A 272 8.42 -6.73 -22.27
CA ALA A 272 7.93 -7.41 -23.46
C ALA A 272 6.65 -6.73 -24.02
N GLU A 273 5.79 -6.21 -23.15
CA GLU A 273 4.61 -5.43 -23.49
C GLU A 273 4.91 -3.95 -23.88
N GLY A 274 6.19 -3.58 -24.05
CA GLY A 274 6.61 -2.22 -24.41
C GLY A 274 6.48 -1.19 -23.28
N ILE A 275 6.28 -1.62 -22.03
CA ILE A 275 6.11 -0.76 -20.86
C ILE A 275 7.45 -0.65 -20.11
N LEU A 276 8.07 0.52 -20.19
CA LEU A 276 9.29 0.81 -19.45
C LEU A 276 9.00 1.06 -17.97
N ALA A 277 9.29 0.06 -17.13
CA ALA A 277 9.29 0.17 -15.68
C ALA A 277 10.73 0.27 -15.12
N ILE A 278 10.86 0.93 -13.97
CA ILE A 278 12.10 1.09 -13.23
C ILE A 278 12.00 0.29 -11.95
N MET A 279 13.02 -0.51 -11.65
CA MET A 279 13.12 -1.22 -10.38
C MET A 279 14.23 -0.61 -9.52
N TYR A 280 13.98 -0.46 -8.22
CA TYR A 280 15.00 -0.02 -7.27
C TYR A 280 14.79 -0.63 -5.88
N HIS A 281 15.88 -0.70 -5.11
CA HIS A 281 15.87 -1.24 -3.75
C HIS A 281 15.84 -0.13 -2.69
N GLU A 282 14.87 -0.19 -1.78
CA GLU A 282 14.72 0.71 -0.64
C GLU A 282 15.33 0.09 0.62
N HIS A 283 16.65 0.28 0.76
CA HIS A 283 17.47 -0.25 1.87
C HIS A 283 16.86 0.00 3.25
N SER A 284 16.30 1.18 3.50
CA SER A 284 15.73 1.53 4.82
C SER A 284 14.51 0.71 5.22
N ARG A 285 13.90 -0.02 4.29
CA ARG A 285 12.70 -0.84 4.53
C ARG A 285 12.89 -2.30 4.12
N HIS A 286 14.06 -2.66 3.58
CA HIS A 286 14.30 -3.97 2.96
C HIS A 286 13.21 -4.37 1.95
N VAL A 287 12.78 -3.40 1.14
CA VAL A 287 11.72 -3.57 0.14
C VAL A 287 12.26 -3.15 -1.23
N SER A 288 12.05 -3.98 -2.24
CA SER A 288 12.25 -3.61 -3.63
C SER A 288 10.96 -3.04 -4.22
N ARG A 289 11.08 -2.13 -5.18
CA ARG A 289 9.92 -1.50 -5.82
C ARG A 289 10.07 -1.53 -7.32
N LEU A 290 9.01 -1.92 -8.00
CA LEU A 290 8.83 -1.73 -9.43
C LEU A 290 7.95 -0.50 -9.66
N MET A 291 8.35 0.45 -10.50
CA MET A 291 7.58 1.67 -10.76
C MET A 291 7.44 1.99 -12.24
N VAL A 292 6.25 2.48 -12.61
CA VAL A 292 5.97 3.06 -13.92
C VAL A 292 5.73 4.55 -13.75
N LEU A 293 6.57 5.36 -14.41
CA LEU A 293 6.60 6.82 -14.25
C LEU A 293 6.15 7.59 -15.51
N ARG A 294 6.25 6.97 -16.70
CA ARG A 294 5.89 7.64 -17.94
C ARG A 294 4.38 7.57 -18.14
N VAL A 295 3.74 8.72 -18.33
CA VAL A 295 2.27 8.81 -18.47
C VAL A 295 1.71 7.89 -19.58
N PRO A 296 2.27 7.82 -20.81
CA PRO A 296 1.74 6.90 -21.82
C PRO A 296 1.82 5.43 -21.40
N ALA A 297 2.96 4.99 -20.86
CA ALA A 297 3.17 3.62 -20.40
C ALA A 297 2.23 3.27 -19.22
N LEU A 298 2.00 4.23 -18.33
CA LEU A 298 1.07 4.09 -17.21
C LEU A 298 -0.37 3.92 -17.68
N ARG A 299 -0.82 4.76 -18.63
CA ARG A 299 -2.18 4.67 -19.20
C ARG A 299 -2.37 3.34 -19.90
N LEU A 300 -1.38 2.89 -20.67
CA LEU A 300 -1.39 1.57 -21.31
C LEU A 300 -1.52 0.45 -20.27
N MET A 301 -0.68 0.45 -19.22
CA MET A 301 -0.70 -0.55 -18.16
C MET A 301 -2.05 -0.59 -17.44
N LEU A 302 -2.61 0.56 -17.05
CA LEU A 302 -3.93 0.62 -16.39
C LEU A 302 -5.04 0.11 -17.30
N THR A 303 -5.02 0.49 -18.58
CA THR A 303 -6.02 0.05 -19.57
C THR A 303 -5.98 -1.47 -19.73
N ARG A 304 -4.78 -2.05 -19.85
CA ARG A 304 -4.60 -3.51 -19.96
C ARG A 304 -5.06 -4.24 -18.70
N MET A 305 -4.71 -3.75 -17.50
CA MET A 305 -5.17 -4.39 -16.26
C MET A 305 -6.68 -4.28 -16.06
N LEU A 306 -7.31 -3.16 -16.44
CA LEU A 306 -8.77 -3.01 -16.40
C LEU A 306 -9.45 -4.01 -17.34
N ALA A 307 -8.94 -4.13 -18.58
CA ALA A 307 -9.43 -5.11 -19.54
C ALA A 307 -9.22 -6.56 -19.07
N ALA A 308 -8.16 -6.82 -18.30
CA ALA A 308 -7.83 -8.13 -17.74
C ALA A 308 -8.54 -8.45 -16.41
N GLY A 309 -9.48 -7.61 -15.96
CA GLY A 309 -10.29 -7.89 -14.78
C GLY A 309 -9.77 -7.28 -13.46
N MET A 310 -9.09 -6.12 -13.47
CA MET A 310 -8.83 -5.39 -12.23
C MET A 310 -10.14 -5.06 -11.50
N HIS A 311 -10.20 -5.36 -10.20
CA HIS A 311 -11.38 -5.22 -9.35
C HIS A 311 -11.16 -4.21 -8.22
N VAL A 312 -10.22 -4.49 -7.30
CA VAL A 312 -10.07 -3.73 -6.04
C VAL A 312 -9.68 -2.28 -6.30
N LYS A 313 -8.75 -2.04 -7.22
CA LYS A 313 -8.27 -0.69 -7.56
C LYS A 313 -8.90 -0.14 -8.83
N ARG A 314 -9.96 -0.77 -9.37
CA ARG A 314 -10.65 -0.33 -10.60
C ARG A 314 -11.01 1.16 -10.59
N LYS A 315 -11.77 1.61 -9.58
CA LYS A 315 -12.16 3.03 -9.45
C LYS A 315 -10.95 3.96 -9.39
N SER A 316 -9.87 3.53 -8.72
CA SER A 316 -8.63 4.33 -8.67
C SER A 316 -7.94 4.39 -10.04
N ALA A 317 -7.94 3.29 -10.80
CA ALA A 317 -7.39 3.26 -12.15
C ALA A 317 -8.20 4.15 -13.12
N GLU A 318 -9.52 4.11 -13.05
CA GLU A 318 -10.42 4.96 -13.85
C GLU A 318 -10.18 6.46 -13.57
N VAL A 319 -10.13 6.84 -12.28
CA VAL A 319 -9.82 8.22 -11.88
C VAL A 319 -8.44 8.64 -12.41
N ALA A 320 -7.45 7.75 -12.33
CA ALA A 320 -6.10 8.01 -12.82
C ALA A 320 -6.07 8.20 -14.34
N LEU A 321 -6.80 7.39 -15.12
CA LEU A 321 -6.92 7.56 -16.57
C LEU A 321 -7.60 8.88 -16.95
N ALA A 322 -8.52 9.39 -16.12
CA ALA A 322 -9.21 10.65 -16.35
C ALA A 322 -8.39 11.92 -15.98
N ILE A 323 -7.17 11.78 -15.46
CA ILE A 323 -6.37 12.93 -15.02
C ILE A 323 -5.94 13.80 -16.21
N THR A 324 -6.24 15.09 -16.11
CA THR A 324 -5.75 16.16 -16.98
C THR A 324 -5.05 17.24 -16.15
N PRO A 325 -4.22 18.11 -16.76
CA PRO A 325 -3.55 19.19 -16.03
C PRO A 325 -4.51 20.09 -15.24
N GLY A 326 -5.68 20.43 -15.80
CA GLY A 326 -6.68 21.28 -15.14
C GLY A 326 -7.43 20.61 -13.98
N ARG A 327 -7.47 19.27 -13.92
CA ARG A 327 -8.19 18.51 -12.88
C ARG A 327 -7.29 17.87 -11.84
N HIS A 328 -5.98 18.16 -11.87
CA HIS A 328 -4.99 17.48 -11.03
C HIS A 328 -5.33 17.49 -9.52
N ALA A 329 -5.72 18.65 -8.98
CA ALA A 329 -6.06 18.79 -7.56
C ALA A 329 -7.33 18.02 -7.18
N GLU A 330 -8.34 18.02 -8.05
CA GLU A 330 -9.58 17.27 -7.89
C GLU A 330 -9.32 15.76 -7.93
N SER A 331 -8.63 15.28 -8.96
CA SER A 331 -8.30 13.86 -9.10
C SER A 331 -7.43 13.33 -7.97
N ARG A 332 -6.50 14.15 -7.45
CA ARG A 332 -5.71 13.81 -6.26
C ARG A 332 -6.58 13.66 -5.01
N ARG A 333 -7.57 14.53 -4.81
CA ARG A 333 -8.54 14.39 -3.71
C ARG A 333 -9.39 13.12 -3.88
N HIS A 334 -9.86 12.85 -5.10
CA HIS A 334 -10.66 11.66 -5.39
C HIS A 334 -9.85 10.37 -5.16
N LEU A 335 -8.65 10.25 -5.71
CA LEU A 335 -7.76 9.11 -5.44
C LEU A 335 -7.43 8.96 -3.96
N ALA A 336 -7.24 10.07 -3.24
CA ALA A 336 -7.01 10.03 -1.80
C ALA A 336 -8.19 9.47 -1.00
N ALA A 337 -9.43 9.67 -1.47
CA ALA A 337 -10.64 9.11 -0.86
C ALA A 337 -10.79 7.60 -1.14
N LEU A 338 -10.33 7.14 -2.31
CA LEU A 338 -10.34 5.73 -2.70
C LEU A 338 -9.19 4.93 -2.08
N ALA A 339 -8.05 5.58 -1.82
CA ALA A 339 -6.91 4.95 -1.18
C ALA A 339 -7.15 4.71 0.33
N GLY A 340 -6.42 3.75 0.89
CA GLY A 340 -6.42 3.52 2.34
C GLY A 340 -5.98 4.74 3.15
N ASN A 341 -6.16 4.68 4.47
CA ASN A 341 -5.77 5.76 5.39
C ASN A 341 -4.25 5.89 5.59
N GLN A 342 -3.44 5.04 4.95
CA GLN A 342 -1.99 5.14 4.98
C GLN A 342 -1.55 6.52 4.44
N GLY A 343 -0.78 7.23 5.25
CA GLY A 343 -0.28 8.57 4.93
C GLY A 343 -1.33 9.68 4.91
N ARG A 344 -2.61 9.44 5.27
CA ARG A 344 -3.69 10.45 5.28
C ARG A 344 -3.29 11.76 5.95
N TYR A 345 -2.61 11.67 7.10
CA TYR A 345 -2.17 12.82 7.90
C TYR A 345 -0.90 13.50 7.37
N ALA A 346 -0.20 12.89 6.41
CA ALA A 346 0.96 13.48 5.72
C ALA A 346 0.58 14.09 4.35
N ARG A 347 -0.68 13.95 3.91
CA ARG A 347 -1.13 14.48 2.61
C ARG A 347 -1.22 16.01 2.68
N LEU A 348 -0.59 16.68 1.73
CA LEU A 348 -0.73 18.12 1.54
C LEU A 348 -2.11 18.45 0.94
N ASP A 349 -2.77 19.49 1.43
CA ASP A 349 -3.91 20.12 0.73
C ASP A 349 -3.41 21.00 -0.44
N SER A 350 -4.32 21.73 -1.09
CA SER A 350 -4.01 22.58 -2.24
C SER A 350 -2.93 23.62 -1.91
N GLU A 351 -3.08 24.34 -0.80
CA GLU A 351 -2.10 25.32 -0.37
C GLU A 351 -0.77 24.66 0.05
N GLY A 352 -0.83 23.53 0.74
CA GLY A 352 0.34 22.75 1.10
C GLY A 352 1.13 22.31 -0.14
N CYS A 353 0.46 21.99 -1.24
CA CYS A 353 1.12 21.71 -2.52
C CYS A 353 1.79 22.96 -3.07
N GLN A 354 1.12 24.11 -3.08
CA GLN A 354 1.70 25.38 -3.53
C GLN A 354 2.95 25.75 -2.73
N ARG A 355 2.89 25.67 -1.39
CA ARG A 355 4.04 25.88 -0.50
C ARG A 355 5.17 24.89 -0.80
N SER A 356 4.84 23.61 -0.99
CA SER A 356 5.84 22.57 -1.34
C SER A 356 6.52 22.86 -2.68
N SER A 357 5.76 23.27 -3.70
CA SER A 357 6.29 23.68 -5.00
C SER A 357 7.16 24.94 -4.90
N ALA A 358 6.79 25.91 -4.06
CA ALA A 358 7.62 27.10 -3.78
C ALA A 358 8.97 26.71 -3.15
N ILE A 359 8.96 25.84 -2.14
CA ILE A 359 10.17 25.29 -1.51
C ILE A 359 11.06 24.59 -2.54
N VAL A 360 10.48 23.77 -3.43
CA VAL A 360 11.24 23.06 -4.48
C VAL A 360 11.90 24.05 -5.45
N ARG A 361 11.14 25.03 -5.96
CA ARG A 361 11.66 26.05 -6.88
C ARG A 361 12.76 26.89 -6.23
N MET A 362 12.58 27.29 -4.98
CA MET A 362 13.57 28.07 -4.23
C MET A 362 14.87 27.28 -4.02
N GLY A 363 14.76 25.99 -3.65
CA GLY A 363 15.92 25.11 -3.52
C GLY A 363 16.68 24.91 -4.83
N GLN A 364 15.97 24.76 -5.95
CA GLN A 364 16.59 24.66 -7.28
C GLN A 364 17.36 25.94 -7.66
N ARG A 365 16.77 27.11 -7.40
CA ARG A 365 17.43 28.41 -7.62
C ARG A 365 18.68 28.57 -6.76
N SER A 366 18.60 28.24 -5.47
CA SER A 366 19.76 28.26 -4.56
C SER A 366 20.89 27.37 -5.08
N CYS A 367 20.61 26.10 -5.42
CA CYS A 367 21.62 25.20 -5.99
C CYS A 367 22.20 25.71 -7.31
N TYR A 368 21.39 26.31 -8.18
CA TYR A 368 21.85 26.91 -9.42
C TYR A 368 22.86 28.03 -9.14
N HIS A 369 22.53 28.99 -8.29
CA HIS A 369 23.42 30.12 -7.96
C HIS A 369 24.71 29.67 -7.26
N ALA A 370 24.61 28.71 -6.32
CA ALA A 370 25.79 28.10 -5.69
C ALA A 370 26.74 27.48 -6.73
N SER A 371 26.20 26.77 -7.72
CA SER A 371 27.01 26.14 -8.78
C SER A 371 27.65 27.12 -9.77
N HIS A 372 27.25 28.40 -9.77
CA HIS A 372 27.79 29.45 -10.65
C HIS A 372 28.61 30.50 -9.86
N GLY A 373 29.12 30.15 -8.68
CA GLY A 373 29.97 31.04 -7.85
C GLY A 373 29.24 32.25 -7.25
N ARG A 374 27.90 32.32 -7.35
CA ARG A 374 27.10 33.43 -6.80
C ARG A 374 26.70 33.15 -5.36
N HIS A 375 27.69 33.04 -4.47
CA HIS A 375 27.50 32.61 -3.09
C HIS A 375 26.55 33.50 -2.29
N ASN A 376 26.70 34.83 -2.38
CA ASN A 376 25.83 35.79 -1.66
C ASN A 376 24.35 35.61 -2.02
N VAL A 377 24.05 35.39 -3.31
CA VAL A 377 22.68 35.14 -3.77
C VAL A 377 22.17 33.79 -3.26
N SER A 378 23.02 32.76 -3.27
CA SER A 378 22.65 31.45 -2.73
C SER A 378 22.32 31.51 -1.24
N GLU A 379 23.13 32.22 -0.44
CA GLU A 379 22.92 32.35 1.00
C GLU A 379 21.59 33.06 1.31
N LEU A 380 21.27 34.13 0.58
CA LEU A 380 19.98 34.81 0.70
C LEU A 380 18.81 33.88 0.36
N LEU A 381 18.92 33.11 -0.72
CA LEU A 381 17.89 32.14 -1.11
C LEU A 381 17.76 31.00 -0.10
N GLU A 382 18.85 30.60 0.57
CA GLU A 382 18.82 29.59 1.64
C GLU A 382 18.10 30.10 2.89
N LYS A 383 18.29 31.37 3.26
CA LYS A 383 17.53 32.02 4.35
C LYS A 383 16.02 32.03 4.04
N GLN A 384 15.64 32.47 2.85
CA GLN A 384 14.23 32.44 2.39
C GLN A 384 13.67 31.01 2.33
N LEU A 385 14.47 30.05 1.88
CA LEU A 385 14.09 28.64 1.84
C LEU A 385 13.85 28.07 3.26
N LEU A 386 14.62 28.50 4.25
CA LEU A 386 14.43 28.11 5.65
C LEU A 386 13.11 28.67 6.21
N GLU A 387 12.79 29.92 5.91
CA GLU A 387 11.51 30.55 6.29
C GLU A 387 10.31 29.82 5.68
N LEU A 388 10.33 29.59 4.35
CA LEU A 388 9.29 28.84 3.66
C LEU A 388 9.10 27.44 4.25
N ARG A 389 10.19 26.77 4.66
CA ARG A 389 10.12 25.46 5.32
C ARG A 389 9.49 25.53 6.70
N ARG A 390 9.82 26.54 7.50
CA ARG A 390 9.23 26.77 8.83
C ARG A 390 7.73 27.03 8.72
N GLU A 391 7.33 27.92 7.81
CA GLU A 391 5.92 28.23 7.55
C GLU A 391 5.17 26.98 7.09
N HIS A 392 5.71 26.25 6.10
CA HIS A 392 5.11 25.02 5.61
C HIS A 392 4.94 23.96 6.71
N ALA A 393 5.94 23.79 7.58
CA ALA A 393 5.87 22.87 8.71
C ALA A 393 4.76 23.26 9.70
N LEU A 394 4.67 24.55 10.04
CA LEU A 394 3.64 25.09 10.93
C LEU A 394 2.23 24.87 10.36
N CYS A 395 1.99 25.26 9.10
CA CYS A 395 0.70 25.08 8.43
C CYS A 395 0.30 23.61 8.31
N ASN A 396 1.25 22.72 7.97
CA ASN A 396 0.98 21.29 7.90
C ASN A 396 0.66 20.69 9.27
N ALA A 397 1.39 21.09 10.32
CA ALA A 397 1.12 20.64 11.68
C ALA A 397 -0.28 21.06 12.12
N ASN A 398 -0.68 22.30 11.84
CA ASN A 398 -2.03 22.78 12.15
C ASN A 398 -3.12 22.00 11.39
N THR A 399 -2.95 21.84 10.08
CA THR A 399 -3.85 21.05 9.23
C THR A 399 -3.99 19.61 9.74
N ARG A 400 -2.88 19.00 10.17
CA ARG A 400 -2.87 17.66 10.74
C ARG A 400 -3.64 17.60 12.06
N VAL A 401 -3.50 18.58 12.96
CA VAL A 401 -4.32 18.69 14.18
C VAL A 401 -5.80 18.73 13.83
N HIS A 402 -6.20 19.59 12.89
CA HIS A 402 -7.60 19.72 12.49
C HIS A 402 -8.17 18.40 11.95
N ARG A 403 -7.44 17.73 11.05
CA ARG A 403 -7.87 16.43 10.50
C ARG A 403 -7.96 15.34 11.56
N LEU A 404 -6.98 15.25 12.48
CA LEU A 404 -7.02 14.29 13.58
C LEU A 404 -8.24 14.51 14.47
N ARG A 405 -8.55 15.76 14.84
CA ARG A 405 -9.73 16.08 15.66
C ARG A 405 -11.03 15.79 14.92
N ALA A 406 -11.10 16.06 13.62
CA ALA A 406 -12.27 15.74 12.80
C ALA A 406 -12.48 14.21 12.72
N ASP A 407 -11.43 13.45 12.43
CA ASP A 407 -11.50 11.99 12.34
C ASP A 407 -11.86 11.37 13.71
N ILE A 408 -11.27 11.83 14.81
CA ILE A 408 -11.61 11.36 16.17
C ILE A 408 -13.09 11.59 16.48
N ARG A 409 -13.61 12.80 16.22
CA ARG A 409 -15.03 13.11 16.43
C ARG A 409 -15.93 12.22 15.56
N SER A 410 -15.59 12.06 14.28
CA SER A 410 -16.33 11.19 13.37
C SER A 410 -16.35 9.74 13.85
N LEU A 411 -15.23 9.20 14.34
CA LEU A 411 -15.20 7.85 14.87
C LEU A 411 -16.04 7.70 16.14
N LEU A 412 -15.98 8.67 17.06
CA LEU A 412 -16.83 8.67 18.26
C LEU A 412 -18.32 8.72 17.91
N GLN A 413 -18.71 9.51 16.90
CA GLN A 413 -20.08 9.55 16.38
C GLN A 413 -20.52 8.23 15.75
N LEU A 414 -19.59 7.48 15.16
CA LEU A 414 -19.81 6.13 14.63
C LEU A 414 -19.80 5.04 15.72
N GLY A 415 -19.84 5.42 17.01
CA GLY A 415 -19.88 4.47 18.13
C GLY A 415 -18.52 3.89 18.52
N ALA A 416 -17.41 4.48 18.08
CA ALA A 416 -16.10 4.05 18.56
C ALA A 416 -15.93 4.30 20.05
N SER A 417 -15.32 3.36 20.77
CA SER A 417 -15.09 3.45 22.21
C SER A 417 -13.60 3.40 22.55
N LEU A 418 -13.22 3.98 23.69
CA LEU A 418 -11.85 3.91 24.19
C LEU A 418 -11.61 2.53 24.81
N VAL A 419 -10.55 1.86 24.37
CA VAL A 419 -10.03 0.69 25.08
C VAL A 419 -9.21 1.20 26.26
N MET A 420 -9.65 0.85 27.48
CA MET A 420 -8.94 1.21 28.71
C MET A 420 -7.56 0.58 28.74
#